data_AF-A0A9C9KZV5-F1
#
_entry.id   AF-A0A9C9KZV5-F1
#
_cell.length_a   1.000
_cell.length_b   1.000
_cell.length_c   1.000
_cell.angle_alpha   90.00
_cell.angle_beta   90.00
_cell.angle_gamma   90.00
#
_symmetry.space_group_name_H-M   'P 1'
#
loop_
_entity.id
_entity.type
_entity.pdbx_description
1 polymer ?
#
loop_
_entity_poly.entity_id
_entity_poly.type
_entity_poly.pdbx_seq_one_letter_code
_entity_poly.pdbx_strand_id
1 'polypeptide(L)'
;MRDTMIDMMVMMMPLMKPFMWFGAAVAILGIVFIIASIVFKTESKKAITWSSRIVLIAAGFFLLAQVAGYFLNMPPTINFGDSSKFEFILVSFWQVGLGFLIAGIILKLTGGSNKQTEA
;
A
#
# COMPACT_ATOMS: atom_id res chain seq x y z
N MET A 1 29.55 1.26 1.45
CA MET A 1 28.20 1.79 1.76
C MET A 1 27.21 1.45 0.67
N ARG A 2 27.47 1.78 -0.61
CA ARG A 2 26.61 1.40 -1.72
C ARG A 2 26.35 -0.11 -1.79
N ASP A 3 27.40 -0.92 -1.75
CA ASP A 3 27.27 -2.39 -1.83
C ASP A 3 26.43 -2.95 -0.66
N THR A 4 26.64 -2.44 0.55
CA THR A 4 25.81 -2.78 1.72
C THR A 4 24.34 -2.44 1.50
N MET A 5 24.02 -1.31 0.86
CA MET A 5 22.63 -0.94 0.53
C MET A 5 22.05 -1.84 -0.56
N ILE A 6 22.86 -2.26 -1.53
CA ILE A 6 22.48 -3.21 -2.57
C ILE A 6 22.14 -4.56 -1.94
N ASP A 7 23.01 -5.08 -1.06
CA ASP A 7 22.81 -6.35 -0.36
C ASP A 7 21.53 -6.33 0.48
N MET A 8 21.29 -5.24 1.21
CA MET A 8 20.05 -5.04 1.95
C MET A 8 18.83 -5.03 1.03
N MET A 9 18.90 -4.35 -0.11
CA MET A 9 17.78 -4.31 -1.07
C MET A 9 17.46 -5.70 -1.60
N VAL A 10 18.48 -6.47 -1.98
CA VAL A 10 18.32 -7.85 -2.46
C VAL A 10 17.73 -8.75 -1.39
N MET A 11 18.18 -8.63 -0.15
CA MET A 11 17.64 -9.39 0.98
C MET A 11 16.17 -9.08 1.27
N MET A 12 15.75 -7.83 1.03
CA MET A 12 14.37 -7.41 1.25
C MET A 12 13.43 -7.73 0.08
N MET A 13 13.93 -7.91 -1.15
CA MET A 13 13.11 -8.16 -2.35
C MET A 13 12.07 -9.29 -2.20
N PRO A 14 12.39 -10.47 -1.61
CA PRO A 14 11.42 -11.55 -1.43
C PRO A 14 10.22 -11.16 -0.56
N LEU A 15 10.41 -10.22 0.38
CA LEU A 15 9.36 -9.75 1.29
C LEU A 15 8.47 -8.67 0.68
N MET A 16 8.85 -8.09 -0.47
CA MET A 16 8.11 -6.99 -1.08
C MET A 16 6.73 -7.40 -1.58
N LYS A 17 6.62 -8.61 -2.16
CA LYS A 17 5.34 -9.16 -2.62
C LYS A 17 4.39 -9.48 -1.45
N PRO A 18 4.82 -10.19 -0.38
CA PRO A 18 4.03 -10.34 0.84
C PRO A 18 3.60 -9.00 1.46
N PHE A 19 4.52 -8.03 1.54
CA PHE A 19 4.23 -6.72 2.13
C PHE A 19 3.19 -5.93 1.31
N MET A 20 3.29 -5.99 -0.02
CA MET A 20 2.27 -5.44 -0.91
C MET A 20 0.91 -6.10 -0.65
N TRP A 21 0.83 -7.43 -0.58
CA TRP A 21 -0.44 -8.11 -0.31
C TRP A 21 -1.02 -7.77 1.06
N PHE A 22 -0.17 -7.58 2.08
CA PHE A 22 -0.58 -7.05 3.37
C PHE A 22 -1.22 -5.66 3.22
N GLY A 23 -0.57 -4.73 2.52
CA GLY A 23 -1.13 -3.41 2.23
C GLY A 23 -2.47 -3.47 1.50
N ALA A 24 -2.59 -4.35 0.50
CA ALA A 24 -3.82 -4.56 -0.24
C ALA A 24 -4.96 -5.12 0.64
N ALA A 25 -4.66 -6.11 1.50
CA ALA A 25 -5.63 -6.66 2.43
C ALA A 25 -6.15 -5.60 3.41
N VAL A 26 -5.26 -4.76 3.95
CA VAL A 26 -5.66 -3.66 4.85
C VAL A 26 -6.50 -2.61 4.12
N ALA A 27 -6.18 -2.31 2.85
CA ALA A 27 -6.98 -1.40 2.03
C ALA A 27 -8.41 -1.94 1.82
N ILE A 28 -8.54 -3.23 1.48
CA ILE A 28 -9.82 -3.91 1.31
C ILE A 28 -10.62 -3.88 2.62
N LEU A 29 -9.99 -4.20 3.75
CA LEU A 29 -10.65 -4.12 5.06
C LEU A 29 -11.15 -2.70 5.37
N GLY A 30 -10.36 -1.68 5.04
CA GLY A 30 -10.78 -0.28 5.15
C GLY A 30 -12.07 0.02 4.37
N ILE A 31 -12.15 -0.48 3.13
CA ILE A 31 -13.34 -0.33 2.27
C ILE A 31 -14.53 -1.09 2.89
N VAL A 32 -14.32 -2.30 3.38
CA VAL A 32 -15.37 -3.09 4.06
C VAL A 32 -15.90 -2.34 5.28
N PHE A 33 -15.05 -1.71 6.09
CA PHE A 33 -15.50 -0.90 7.23
C PHE A 33 -16.29 0.34 6.81
N ILE A 34 -15.94 0.97 5.69
CA ILE A 34 -16.74 2.07 5.13
C ILE A 34 -18.14 1.55 4.77
N ILE A 35 -18.21 0.46 4.00
CA ILE A 35 -19.49 -0.14 3.59
C ILE A 35 -20.32 -0.53 4.82
N ALA A 36 -19.70 -1.19 5.80
CA ALA A 36 -20.36 -1.60 7.03
C ALA A 36 -20.89 -0.39 7.83
N SER A 37 -20.13 0.71 7.90
CA SER A 37 -20.57 1.94 8.57
C SER A 37 -21.77 2.60 7.88
N ILE A 38 -21.88 2.48 6.56
CA ILE A 38 -23.01 3.02 5.78
C ILE A 38 -24.24 2.13 5.94
N VAL A 39 -24.08 0.80 5.82
CA VAL A 39 -25.20 -0.16 5.82
C VAL A 39 -25.72 -0.41 7.24
N PHE A 40 -24.85 -0.65 8.20
CA PHE A 40 -25.21 -1.01 9.57
C PHE A 40 -25.18 0.16 10.55
N LYS A 41 -24.82 1.37 10.09
CA LYS A 41 -24.68 2.57 10.94
C LYS A 41 -23.74 2.35 12.13
N THR A 42 -22.74 1.47 11.97
CA THR A 42 -21.77 1.13 13.01
C THR A 42 -20.63 2.16 13.08
N GLU A 43 -20.20 2.48 14.31
CA GLU A 43 -19.05 3.35 14.59
C GLU A 43 -17.72 2.67 14.20
N SER A 44 -17.39 2.71 12.91
CA SER A 44 -16.16 2.11 12.36
C SER A 44 -15.03 3.12 12.11
N LYS A 45 -15.18 4.39 12.56
CA LYS A 45 -14.26 5.50 12.25
C LYS A 45 -12.80 5.19 12.63
N LYS A 46 -12.60 4.60 13.82
CA LYS A 46 -11.26 4.25 14.31
C LYS A 46 -10.60 3.21 13.40
N ALA A 47 -11.34 2.19 12.99
CA ALA A 47 -10.83 1.15 12.10
C ALA A 47 -10.48 1.72 10.71
N ILE A 48 -11.37 2.52 10.11
CA ILE A 48 -11.13 3.18 8.81
C ILE A 48 -9.89 4.09 8.87
N THR A 49 -9.73 4.85 9.97
CA THR A 49 -8.56 5.73 10.17
C THR A 49 -7.26 4.92 10.27
N TRP A 50 -7.26 3.80 11.00
CA TRP A 50 -6.10 2.93 11.09
C TRP A 50 -5.76 2.27 9.75
N SER A 51 -6.76 1.76 9.03
CA SER A 51 -6.58 1.22 7.68
C SER A 51 -5.98 2.27 6.75
N SER A 52 -6.52 3.50 6.74
CA SER A 52 -5.97 4.61 5.94
C SER A 52 -4.49 4.88 6.27
N ARG A 53 -4.14 5.00 7.55
CA ARG A 53 -2.75 5.26 7.97
C ARG A 53 -1.80 4.16 7.52
N ILE A 54 -2.15 2.90 7.73
CA ILE A 54 -1.32 1.76 7.34
C ILE A 54 -1.11 1.75 5.83
N VAL A 55 -2.18 1.95 5.06
CA VAL A 55 -2.13 1.97 3.58
C VAL A 55 -1.30 3.15 3.08
N LEU A 56 -1.41 4.33 3.70
CA LEU A 56 -0.58 5.49 3.36
C LEU A 56 0.89 5.29 3.71
N ILE A 57 1.20 4.61 4.82
CA ILE A 57 2.58 4.24 5.16
C ILE A 57 3.13 3.26 4.11
N ALA A 58 2.36 2.25 3.72
CA ALA A 58 2.75 1.32 2.67
C ALA A 58 2.98 2.06 1.33
N ALA A 59 2.11 3.00 0.97
CA ALA A 59 2.28 3.85 -0.21
C ALA A 59 3.61 4.62 -0.18
N GLY A 60 3.87 5.31 0.93
CA GLY A 60 5.13 6.04 1.15
C GLY A 60 6.34 5.13 1.04
N PHE A 61 6.29 3.94 1.66
CA PHE A 61 7.35 2.95 1.57
C PHE A 61 7.67 2.55 0.12
N PHE A 62 6.67 2.17 -0.68
CA PHE A 62 6.89 1.74 -2.06
C PHE A 62 7.42 2.88 -2.95
N LEU A 63 6.94 4.11 -2.77
CA LEU A 63 7.44 5.28 -3.50
C LEU A 63 8.90 5.59 -3.13
N LEU A 64 9.24 5.57 -1.83
CA LEU A 64 10.61 5.79 -1.36
C LEU A 64 11.54 4.68 -1.83
N ALA A 65 11.09 3.41 -1.79
CA ALA A 65 11.86 2.28 -2.28
C ALA A 65 12.12 2.38 -3.80
N GLN A 66 11.17 2.89 -4.58
CA GLN A 66 11.40 3.19 -6.00
C GLN A 66 12.51 4.24 -6.18
N VAL A 67 12.47 5.33 -5.42
CA VAL A 67 13.50 6.39 -5.49
C VAL A 67 14.87 5.84 -5.09
N ALA A 68 14.94 5.06 -4.01
CA ALA A 68 16.17 4.41 -3.56
C ALA A 68 16.72 3.45 -4.62
N GLY A 69 15.87 2.66 -5.27
CA GLY A 69 16.27 1.77 -6.34
C GLY A 69 16.82 2.52 -7.56
N TYR A 70 16.18 3.62 -7.98
CA TYR A 70 16.72 4.48 -9.03
C TYR A 70 18.10 5.07 -8.65
N PHE A 71 18.26 5.53 -7.42
CA PHE A 71 19.54 6.05 -6.93
C PHE A 71 20.65 4.99 -6.97
N LEU A 72 20.31 3.71 -6.77
CA LEU A 72 21.25 2.59 -6.83
C LEU A 72 21.44 2.03 -8.24
N ASN A 73 20.75 2.54 -9.27
CA ASN A 73 20.64 1.99 -10.63
C ASN A 73 20.01 0.59 -10.70
N MET A 74 19.08 0.29 -9.78
CA MET A 74 18.31 -0.97 -9.76
C MET A 74 16.81 -0.67 -9.58
N PRO A 75 16.07 -0.41 -10.66
CA PRO A 75 14.65 -0.09 -10.56
C PRO A 75 13.84 -1.29 -10.05
N PRO A 76 13.18 -1.20 -8.88
CA PRO A 76 12.52 -2.33 -8.24
C PRO A 76 11.16 -2.63 -8.89
N THR A 77 10.86 -3.92 -9.02
CA THR A 77 9.59 -4.42 -9.58
C THR A 77 9.08 -5.63 -8.80
N ILE A 78 7.76 -5.84 -8.81
CA ILE A 78 7.10 -7.03 -8.26
C ILE A 78 6.64 -7.89 -9.42
N ASN A 79 6.97 -9.19 -9.40
CA ASN A 79 6.47 -10.15 -10.38
C ASN A 79 5.10 -10.71 -9.96
N PHE A 80 4.08 -10.40 -10.75
CA PHE A 80 2.73 -10.92 -10.65
C PHE A 80 2.43 -12.08 -11.61
N GLY A 81 3.40 -12.46 -12.43
CA GLY A 81 3.23 -13.56 -13.37
C GLY A 81 3.16 -14.93 -12.70
N ASP A 82 2.62 -15.89 -13.44
CA ASP A 82 2.46 -17.28 -13.01
C ASP A 82 3.71 -18.08 -13.37
N SER A 83 4.41 -18.58 -12.35
CA SER A 83 5.61 -19.39 -12.52
C SER A 83 5.33 -20.73 -13.21
N SER A 84 4.09 -21.23 -13.16
CA SER A 84 3.69 -22.47 -13.85
C SER A 84 3.51 -22.27 -15.36
N LYS A 85 3.38 -21.02 -15.82
CA LYS A 85 3.19 -20.65 -17.22
C LYS A 85 4.35 -19.85 -17.81
N PHE A 86 5.43 -19.65 -17.06
CA PHE A 86 6.57 -18.82 -17.43
C PHE A 86 6.19 -17.38 -17.80
N GLU A 87 5.11 -16.86 -17.22
CA GLU A 87 4.68 -15.48 -17.43
C GLU A 87 5.37 -14.56 -16.42
N PHE A 88 5.82 -13.40 -16.88
CA PHE A 88 6.44 -12.37 -16.04
C PHE A 88 5.67 -11.06 -16.20
N ILE A 89 4.83 -10.76 -15.21
CA ILE A 89 4.10 -9.49 -15.16
C ILE A 89 4.81 -8.63 -14.12
N LEU A 90 5.79 -7.85 -14.58
CA LEU A 90 6.58 -6.98 -13.71
C LEU A 90 5.86 -5.64 -13.54
N VAL A 91 5.47 -5.34 -12.30
CA VAL A 91 4.84 -4.06 -11.94
C VAL A 91 5.84 -3.26 -11.11
N SER A 92 6.09 -2.02 -11.51
CA SER A 92 7.03 -1.16 -10.80
C SER A 92 6.50 -0.73 -9.44
N PHE A 93 7.39 -0.49 -8.48
CA PHE A 93 7.00 -0.11 -7.11
C PHE A 93 6.24 1.20 -7.07
N TRP A 94 6.53 2.16 -7.97
CA TRP A 94 5.75 3.40 -8.03
C TRP A 94 4.27 3.16 -8.39
N GLN A 95 3.95 2.17 -9.23
CA GLN A 95 2.57 1.85 -9.60
C GLN A 95 1.82 1.30 -8.40
N VAL A 96 2.47 0.41 -7.64
CA VAL A 96 1.96 -0.13 -6.37
C VAL A 96 1.76 0.99 -5.35
N GLY A 97 2.78 1.84 -5.19
CA GLY A 97 2.77 2.98 -4.28
C GLY A 97 1.65 3.97 -4.60
N LEU A 98 1.43 4.31 -5.87
CA LEU A 98 0.31 5.17 -6.28
C LEU A 98 -1.05 4.52 -6.05
N GLY A 99 -1.18 3.22 -6.33
CA GLY A 99 -2.41 2.47 -6.03
C GLY A 99 -2.78 2.57 -4.54
N PHE A 100 -1.80 2.35 -3.65
CA PHE A 100 -2.02 2.53 -2.22
C PHE A 100 -2.20 3.99 -1.81
N LEU A 101 -1.53 4.93 -2.45
CA LEU A 101 -1.71 6.36 -2.14
C LEU A 101 -3.17 6.77 -2.40
N ILE A 102 -3.70 6.42 -3.57
CA ILE A 102 -5.09 6.70 -3.96
C ILE A 102 -6.05 6.03 -2.98
N ALA A 103 -5.88 4.72 -2.72
CA ALA A 103 -6.72 4.00 -1.78
C ALA A 103 -6.68 4.60 -0.37
N GLY A 104 -5.49 4.92 0.13
CA GLY A 104 -5.27 5.51 1.45
C GLY A 104 -5.89 6.90 1.59
N ILE A 105 -5.83 7.73 0.54
CA ILE A 105 -6.49 9.05 0.50
C ILE A 105 -8.01 8.89 0.53
N ILE A 106 -8.58 7.98 -0.27
CA ILE A 106 -10.02 7.69 -0.27
C ILE A 106 -10.45 7.30 1.15
N LEU A 107 -9.78 6.32 1.77
CA LEU A 107 -10.08 5.91 3.15
C LEU A 107 -9.99 7.06 4.15
N LYS A 108 -9.01 7.95 4.00
CA LYS A 108 -8.81 9.11 4.88
C LYS A 108 -9.96 10.09 4.79
N LEU A 109 -10.36 10.43 3.56
CA LEU A 109 -11.42 11.41 3.30
C LEU A 109 -12.77 10.88 3.80
N THR A 110 -13.07 9.61 3.55
CA THR A 110 -14.33 9.00 4.00
C THR A 110 -14.35 8.79 5.53
N GLY A 111 -13.23 8.42 6.14
CA GLY A 111 -13.13 8.23 7.60
C GLY A 111 -13.11 9.52 8.42
N GLY A 112 -12.67 10.64 7.83
CA GLY A 112 -12.57 11.94 8.50
C GLY A 112 -13.82 12.82 8.44
N SER A 113 -14.82 12.50 7.61
CA SER A 113 -15.93 13.40 7.27
C SER A 113 -17.04 13.52 8.33
N ASN A 114 -16.94 12.85 9.48
CA ASN A 114 -17.96 12.89 10.54
C ASN A 114 -17.64 13.86 11.70
N LYS A 115 -16.91 14.96 11.41
CA LYS A 115 -17.09 16.17 12.23
C LYS A 115 -18.33 16.90 11.70
N GLN A 116 -19.47 16.63 12.33
CA GLN A 116 -20.58 17.58 12.46
C GLN A 116 -19.97 19.01 12.61
N THR A 117 -20.33 20.06 11.86
CA THR A 117 -21.69 20.50 11.53
C THR A 117 -22.67 20.24 12.67
N GLU A 118 -22.21 20.52 13.89
CA GLU A 118 -23.09 20.93 14.96
C GLU A 118 -23.01 22.46 15.01
N ALA A 119 -24.20 23.04 15.02
CA ALA A 119 -24.52 24.45 14.83
C ALA A 119 -23.99 25.36 15.95
#